data_AF-A0A653CSB8-F1
#
_entry.id   AF-A0A653CSB8-F1
#
_cell.length_a   1.000
_cell.length_b   1.000
_cell.length_c   1.000
_cell.angle_alpha   90.00
_cell.angle_beta   90.00
_cell.angle_gamma   90.00
#
_symmetry.space_group_name_H-M   'P 1'
#
loop_
_entity.id
_entity.type
_entity.pdbx_description
1 polymer ?
#
loop_
_entity_poly.entity_id
_entity_poly.type
_entity_poly.pdbx_seq_one_letter_code
_entity_poly.pdbx_strand_id
1 'polypeptide(L)'
;MSQAVNAATSSPKRAYRKGNPLSVSERQQALMERRKETHKEIKVYVPTVLKERLQNLCEAEGVSQAEMISRLIADAAQEGVADAQALFTHYRQVKNPNPEFTPREGKKTLPFCRKLMAKAEGFTSRFDFSMHVAFARSLGVRHRMPPLLRRRAIDALLQGLCFHYDPLANRVQRSITNLAIECGLATESKNGNLSITRATRALKFMAELGLITYQTEYDPQIGCNIPTDITFTPALFSTLDVSDVAVVAARRSRVEWENQQREKQRLPRLDMDELIAKAWRFVRERFRSYQSERKSHGLKRARARRDADRTRRDIETIVKRQLTREIAEGRFTGNLDAVRREQARRVKERMLMSRGNNYTRLATATT
;
A
#
# COMPACT_ATOMS: atom_id res chain seq x y z
N MET A 1 21.28 -106.03 2.66
CA MET A 1 22.61 -106.09 3.29
C MET A 1 23.28 -104.76 2.94
N SER A 2 23.70 -103.87 3.82
CA SER A 2 24.28 -104.02 5.15
C SER A 2 24.40 -102.64 5.80
N GLN A 3 24.00 -102.58 7.08
CA GLN A 3 24.57 -101.84 8.20
C GLN A 3 24.98 -100.35 8.09
N ALA A 4 24.48 -99.60 9.08
CA ALA A 4 24.94 -98.31 9.53
C ALA A 4 26.36 -98.35 10.15
N VAL A 5 27.14 -97.26 9.99
CA VAL A 5 28.01 -96.70 11.04
C VAL A 5 28.14 -95.18 10.85
N ASN A 6 28.03 -94.46 11.97
CA ASN A 6 28.10 -93.02 12.15
C ASN A 6 29.42 -92.37 11.68
N ALA A 7 29.30 -91.16 11.12
CA ALA A 7 30.35 -90.14 11.20
C ALA A 7 29.72 -88.82 11.66
N ALA A 8 30.04 -88.41 12.87
CA ALA A 8 29.63 -87.15 13.46
C ALA A 8 30.35 -85.99 12.77
N THR A 9 29.60 -85.06 12.17
CA THR A 9 30.08 -83.71 11.84
C THR A 9 29.27 -82.72 12.66
N SER A 10 29.88 -82.29 13.76
CA SER A 10 29.44 -81.22 14.63
C SER A 10 29.33 -79.90 13.85
N SER A 11 28.11 -79.49 13.52
CA SER A 11 27.80 -78.09 13.22
C SER A 11 27.00 -77.53 14.39
N PRO A 12 27.47 -76.47 15.08
CA PRO A 12 26.77 -75.94 16.25
C PRO A 12 25.40 -75.39 15.82
N LYS A 13 24.33 -75.85 16.47
CA LYS A 13 23.01 -75.22 16.39
C LYS A 13 23.19 -73.72 16.65
N ARG A 14 22.91 -72.90 15.65
CA ARG A 14 22.91 -71.44 15.77
C ARG A 14 22.05 -71.10 16.98
N ALA A 15 22.64 -70.56 18.04
CA ALA A 15 21.91 -70.18 19.23
C ALA A 15 20.86 -69.14 18.81
N TYR A 16 19.60 -69.54 18.82
CA TYR A 16 18.48 -68.63 18.60
C TYR A 16 18.44 -67.70 19.81
N ARG A 17 19.10 -66.54 19.69
CA ARG A 17 18.97 -65.44 20.63
C ARG A 17 17.56 -64.87 20.47
N LYS A 18 16.59 -65.53 21.11
CA LYS A 18 15.29 -64.95 21.40
C LYS A 18 15.55 -63.87 22.45
N GLY A 19 15.93 -62.67 22.01
CA GLY A 19 15.89 -61.51 22.90
C GLY A 19 14.51 -61.45 23.54
N ASN A 20 14.43 -61.02 24.80
CA ASN A 20 13.14 -60.88 25.47
C ASN A 20 12.19 -60.10 24.55
N PRO A 21 10.98 -60.61 24.26
CA PRO A 21 10.03 -59.88 23.43
C PRO A 21 9.78 -58.54 24.12
N LEU A 22 10.04 -57.45 23.40
CA LEU A 22 9.79 -56.08 23.87
C LEU A 22 8.41 -56.04 24.52
N SER A 23 8.36 -55.50 25.73
CA SER A 23 7.10 -55.28 26.44
C SER A 23 6.19 -54.38 25.62
N VAL A 24 4.88 -54.41 25.89
CA VAL A 24 3.90 -53.58 25.18
C VAL A 24 4.29 -52.09 25.24
N SER A 25 4.84 -51.66 26.38
CA SER A 25 5.34 -50.30 26.60
C SER A 25 6.56 -49.97 25.72
N GLU A 26 7.57 -50.86 25.68
CA GLU A 26 8.78 -50.64 24.87
C GLU A 26 8.48 -50.64 23.37
N ARG A 27 7.51 -51.45 22.91
CA ARG A 27 7.04 -51.41 21.53
C ARG A 27 6.35 -50.10 21.19
N GLN A 28 5.53 -49.56 22.12
CA GLN A 28 4.87 -48.27 21.94
C GLN A 28 5.89 -47.12 21.90
N GLN A 29 6.91 -47.14 22.76
CA GLN A 29 7.97 -46.13 22.77
C GLN A 29 8.78 -46.15 21.47
N ALA A 30 9.21 -47.33 21.00
CA ALA A 30 9.94 -47.47 19.74
C ALA A 30 9.11 -47.02 18.52
N LEU A 31 7.78 -47.24 18.53
CA LEU A 31 6.87 -46.74 17.50
C LEU A 31 6.79 -45.20 17.52
N MET A 32 6.69 -44.61 18.71
CA MET A 32 6.62 -43.16 18.88
C MET A 32 7.94 -42.48 18.50
N GLU A 33 9.09 -43.08 18.81
CA GLU A 33 10.41 -42.57 18.40
C GLU A 33 10.57 -42.56 16.88
N ARG A 34 10.20 -43.64 16.18
CA ARG A 34 10.19 -43.67 14.71
C ARG A 34 9.23 -42.65 14.10
N ARG A 35 8.08 -42.41 14.75
CA ARG A 35 7.13 -41.37 14.30
C ARG A 35 7.67 -39.96 14.52
N LYS A 36 8.45 -39.70 15.57
CA LYS A 36 9.08 -38.38 15.82
C LYS A 36 10.14 -38.01 14.77
N GLU A 37 10.81 -39.00 14.16
CA GLU A 37 11.75 -38.75 13.06
C GLU A 37 11.05 -38.21 11.80
N THR A 38 9.81 -38.63 11.56
CA THR A 38 9.04 -38.32 10.34
C THR A 38 7.94 -37.28 10.54
N HIS A 39 7.44 -37.14 11.76
CA HIS A 39 6.28 -36.30 12.12
C HIS A 39 6.54 -35.50 13.40
N LYS A 40 6.13 -34.23 13.44
CA LYS A 40 6.16 -33.40 14.66
C LYS A 40 4.86 -33.56 15.45
N GLU A 41 4.98 -33.70 16.77
CA GLU A 41 3.81 -33.81 17.66
C GLU A 41 3.11 -32.45 17.82
N ILE A 42 1.78 -32.45 17.72
CA ILE A 42 0.94 -31.27 17.96
C ILE A 42 0.02 -31.59 19.14
N LYS A 43 0.09 -30.77 20.20
CA LYS A 43 -0.82 -30.83 21.34
C LYS A 43 -1.82 -29.70 21.26
N VAL A 44 -3.11 -30.04 21.20
CA VAL A 44 -4.19 -29.06 21.05
C VAL A 44 -5.24 -29.30 22.13
N TYR A 45 -5.75 -28.21 22.69
CA TYR A 45 -6.97 -28.22 23.50
C TYR A 45 -8.15 -27.80 22.61
N VAL A 46 -9.15 -28.66 22.53
CA VAL A 46 -10.33 -28.44 21.68
C VAL A 46 -11.58 -28.52 22.55
N PRO A 47 -12.59 -27.64 22.35
CA PRO A 47 -13.87 -27.73 23.03
C PRO A 47 -14.49 -29.13 22.97
N THR A 48 -15.12 -29.57 24.06
CA THR A 48 -15.69 -30.92 24.22
C THR A 48 -16.65 -31.29 23.09
N VAL A 49 -17.54 -30.36 22.71
CA VAL A 49 -18.51 -30.55 21.61
C VAL A 49 -17.84 -30.86 20.28
N LEU A 50 -16.69 -30.23 19.99
CA LEU A 50 -15.94 -30.48 18.76
C LEU A 50 -15.17 -31.79 18.81
N LYS A 51 -14.72 -32.20 20.00
CA LYS A 51 -14.08 -33.51 20.21
C LYS A 51 -15.08 -34.65 19.98
N GLU A 52 -16.29 -34.53 20.50
CA GLU A 52 -17.36 -35.51 20.27
C GLU A 52 -17.72 -35.61 18.78
N ARG A 53 -17.82 -34.47 18.10
CA ARG A 53 -18.07 -34.44 16.66
C ARG A 53 -16.94 -35.09 15.85
N LEU A 54 -15.68 -34.86 16.24
CA LEU A 54 -14.53 -35.52 15.64
C LEU A 54 -14.58 -37.04 15.84
N GLN A 55 -14.96 -37.51 17.03
CA GLN A 55 -15.10 -38.95 17.32
C GLN A 55 -16.14 -39.59 16.40
N ASN A 56 -17.32 -38.98 16.27
CA ASN A 56 -18.37 -39.49 15.39
C ASN A 56 -17.93 -39.56 13.92
N LEU A 57 -17.14 -38.59 13.44
CA LEU A 57 -16.57 -38.61 12.09
C LEU A 57 -15.54 -39.72 11.91
N CYS A 58 -14.70 -39.96 12.93
CA CYS A 58 -13.71 -41.04 12.91
C CYS A 58 -14.38 -42.41 12.85
N GLU A 59 -15.46 -42.61 13.61
CA GLU A 59 -16.23 -43.84 13.61
C GLU A 59 -16.93 -44.08 12.27
N ALA A 60 -17.53 -43.03 11.70
CA ALA A 60 -18.21 -43.12 10.40
C ALA A 60 -17.26 -43.49 9.25
N GLU A 61 -16.02 -42.99 9.27
CA GLU A 61 -15.01 -43.27 8.24
C GLU A 61 -14.08 -44.44 8.57
N GLY A 62 -14.18 -45.01 9.77
CA GLY A 62 -13.33 -46.12 10.23
C GLY A 62 -11.86 -45.76 10.38
N VAL A 63 -11.54 -44.49 10.65
CA VAL A 63 -10.15 -43.99 10.78
C VAL A 63 -9.84 -43.49 12.19
N SER A 64 -8.54 -43.42 12.53
CA SER A 64 -8.13 -42.88 13.82
C SER A 64 -8.29 -41.35 13.90
N GLN A 65 -8.48 -40.80 15.09
CA GLN A 65 -8.55 -39.33 15.29
C GLN A 65 -7.33 -38.59 14.76
N ALA A 66 -6.13 -39.15 14.95
CA ALA A 66 -4.90 -38.55 14.44
C ALA A 66 -4.88 -38.50 12.91
N GLU A 67 -5.32 -39.58 12.26
CA GLU A 67 -5.41 -39.65 10.80
C GLU A 67 -6.49 -38.72 10.26
N MET A 68 -7.67 -38.68 10.90
CA MET A 68 -8.74 -37.75 10.56
C MET A 68 -8.27 -36.29 10.68
N ILE A 69 -7.55 -35.93 11.75
CA ILE A 69 -6.98 -34.59 11.90
C ILE A 69 -5.94 -34.30 10.80
N SER A 70 -5.06 -35.26 10.47
CA SER A 70 -4.11 -35.09 9.37
C SER A 70 -4.80 -34.90 8.02
N ARG A 71 -5.88 -35.64 7.74
CA ARG A 71 -6.70 -35.47 6.54
C ARG A 71 -7.39 -34.12 6.53
N LEU A 72 -8.07 -33.73 7.60
CA LEU A 72 -8.72 -32.42 7.71
C LEU A 72 -7.72 -31.26 7.57
N ILE A 73 -6.49 -31.39 8.07
CA ILE A 73 -5.42 -30.40 7.86
C ILE A 73 -4.96 -30.39 6.40
N ALA A 74 -4.79 -31.56 5.79
CA ALA A 74 -4.40 -31.67 4.38
C ALA A 74 -5.50 -31.12 3.45
N ASP A 75 -6.76 -31.45 3.72
CA ASP A 75 -7.93 -30.99 3.00
C ASP A 75 -8.13 -29.50 3.20
N ALA A 76 -8.02 -28.98 4.43
CA ALA A 76 -8.04 -27.53 4.68
C ALA A 76 -6.85 -26.80 4.05
N ALA A 77 -5.68 -27.44 3.94
CA ALA A 77 -4.54 -26.90 3.21
C ALA A 77 -4.77 -26.92 1.70
N GLN A 78 -5.46 -27.93 1.15
CA GLN A 78 -5.85 -28.00 -0.25
C GLN A 78 -7.03 -27.06 -0.57
N GLU A 79 -7.99 -26.88 0.33
CA GLU A 79 -9.06 -25.87 0.24
C GLU A 79 -8.49 -24.47 0.38
N GLY A 80 -7.51 -24.24 1.27
CA GLY A 80 -6.80 -22.96 1.35
C GLY A 80 -5.98 -22.64 0.09
N VAL A 81 -5.43 -23.66 -0.57
CA VAL A 81 -4.76 -23.51 -1.86
C VAL A 81 -5.78 -23.40 -3.00
N ALA A 82 -6.89 -24.11 -3.00
CA ALA A 82 -7.93 -24.07 -4.03
C ALA A 82 -8.76 -22.77 -3.97
N ASP A 83 -9.03 -22.24 -2.77
CA ASP A 83 -9.71 -20.96 -2.57
C ASP A 83 -8.75 -19.80 -2.93
N ALA A 84 -7.45 -19.93 -2.64
CA ALA A 84 -6.42 -19.03 -3.17
C ALA A 84 -6.28 -19.14 -4.71
N GLN A 85 -6.22 -20.35 -5.27
CA GLN A 85 -6.09 -20.59 -6.72
C GLN A 85 -7.35 -20.14 -7.48
N ALA A 86 -8.54 -20.31 -6.90
CA ALA A 86 -9.82 -19.82 -7.41
C ALA A 86 -9.90 -18.28 -7.33
N LEU A 87 -9.45 -17.67 -6.22
CA LEU A 87 -9.25 -16.22 -6.12
C LEU A 87 -8.24 -15.70 -7.17
N PHE A 88 -7.17 -16.46 -7.46
CA PHE A 88 -6.16 -16.11 -8.46
C PHE A 88 -6.62 -16.28 -9.90
N THR A 89 -7.48 -17.26 -10.19
CA THR A 89 -7.96 -17.55 -11.56
C THR A 89 -9.12 -16.65 -12.00
N HIS A 90 -10.00 -16.23 -11.08
CA HIS A 90 -11.12 -15.33 -11.42
C HIS A 90 -10.73 -13.84 -11.53
N TYR A 91 -9.63 -13.41 -10.91
CA TYR A 91 -9.21 -12.00 -10.86
C TYR A 91 -7.90 -11.68 -11.58
N ARG A 92 -7.58 -12.41 -12.66
CA ARG A 92 -6.43 -12.15 -13.55
C ARG A 92 -6.43 -10.73 -14.16
N GLN A 93 -7.52 -9.97 -14.02
CA GLN A 93 -7.65 -8.58 -14.47
C GLN A 93 -6.82 -7.55 -13.65
N VAL A 94 -6.47 -7.83 -12.40
CA VAL A 94 -5.79 -6.84 -11.54
C VAL A 94 -4.60 -7.44 -10.79
N LYS A 95 -3.51 -6.66 -10.65
CA LYS A 95 -2.30 -7.11 -9.95
C LYS A 95 -2.52 -7.38 -8.46
N ASN A 96 -3.36 -6.57 -7.80
CA ASN A 96 -3.69 -6.73 -6.39
C ASN A 96 -5.21 -6.84 -6.20
N PRO A 97 -5.78 -8.05 -6.12
CA PRO A 97 -7.23 -8.25 -5.96
C PRO A 97 -7.73 -7.90 -4.55
N ASN A 98 -6.84 -7.86 -3.54
CA ASN A 98 -7.15 -7.62 -2.14
C ASN A 98 -6.36 -6.40 -1.63
N PRO A 99 -6.69 -5.19 -2.12
CA PRO A 99 -6.04 -3.97 -1.65
C PRO A 99 -6.34 -3.73 -0.16
N GLU A 100 -5.35 -3.24 0.56
CA GLU A 100 -5.44 -2.88 1.97
C GLU A 100 -4.69 -1.56 2.20
N PHE A 101 -5.23 -0.71 3.06
CA PHE A 101 -4.54 0.52 3.46
C PHE A 101 -3.48 0.23 4.51
N THR A 102 -2.24 0.58 4.18
CA THR A 102 -1.10 0.51 5.08
C THR A 102 -0.45 1.89 5.17
N PRO A 103 -0.51 2.57 6.34
CA PRO A 103 0.15 3.84 6.51
C PRO A 103 1.66 3.66 6.46
N ARG A 104 2.38 4.71 6.06
CA ARG A 104 3.85 4.69 6.12
C ARG A 104 4.33 4.54 7.56
N GLU A 105 5.46 3.85 7.71
CA GLU A 105 6.07 3.60 9.02
C GLU A 105 6.25 4.89 9.84
N GLY A 106 5.89 4.83 11.12
CA GLY A 106 5.96 5.96 12.05
C GLY A 106 4.91 7.06 11.87
N LYS A 107 4.03 7.00 10.85
CA LYS A 107 2.95 7.98 10.70
C LYS A 107 1.77 7.66 11.61
N LYS A 108 1.36 8.66 12.39
CA LYS A 108 0.17 8.62 13.25
C LYS A 108 -0.93 9.50 12.65
N THR A 109 -2.18 9.14 12.96
CA THR A 109 -3.37 9.97 12.65
C THR A 109 -4.06 10.43 13.93
N LEU A 110 -5.00 11.38 13.78
CA LEU A 110 -5.77 11.96 14.87
C LEU A 110 -6.70 10.92 15.50
N PRO A 111 -7.03 11.02 16.81
CA PRO A 111 -7.99 10.13 17.46
C PRO A 111 -9.35 10.08 16.74
N PHE A 112 -9.85 11.23 16.28
CA PHE A 112 -11.08 11.31 15.50
C PHE A 112 -10.98 10.50 14.19
N CYS A 113 -9.87 10.60 13.48
CA CYS A 113 -9.63 9.85 12.24
C CYS A 113 -9.55 8.34 12.48
N ARG A 114 -8.99 7.89 13.61
CA ARG A 114 -9.03 6.46 13.99
C ARG A 114 -10.47 5.98 14.21
N LYS A 115 -11.32 6.81 14.83
CA LYS A 115 -12.75 6.50 15.00
C LYS A 115 -13.46 6.39 13.65
N LEU A 116 -13.14 7.28 12.70
CA LEU A 116 -13.64 7.20 11.33
C LEU A 116 -13.21 5.91 10.64
N MET A 117 -11.93 5.53 10.77
CA MET A 117 -11.39 4.29 10.20
C MET A 117 -12.12 3.05 10.73
N ALA A 118 -12.30 2.94 12.05
CA ALA A 118 -13.06 1.85 12.65
C ALA A 118 -14.52 1.81 12.13
N LYS A 119 -15.15 2.99 12.03
CA LYS A 119 -16.51 3.09 11.47
C LYS A 119 -16.60 2.80 9.97
N ALA A 120 -15.50 2.90 9.23
CA ALA A 120 -15.43 2.61 7.79
C ALA A 120 -15.12 1.14 7.44
N GLU A 121 -14.85 0.29 8.43
CA GLU A 121 -14.52 -1.12 8.18
C GLU A 121 -15.70 -1.88 7.53
N GLY A 122 -15.42 -2.55 6.40
CA GLY A 122 -16.44 -3.26 5.63
C GLY A 122 -17.54 -2.35 5.07
N PHE A 123 -17.26 -1.07 4.83
CA PHE A 123 -18.27 -0.10 4.36
C PHE A 123 -19.08 -0.60 3.16
N THR A 124 -18.43 -1.18 2.14
CA THR A 124 -19.13 -1.57 0.90
C THR A 124 -19.98 -2.84 0.99
N SER A 125 -19.93 -3.58 2.11
CA SER A 125 -20.83 -4.70 2.38
C SER A 125 -22.07 -4.30 3.18
N ARG A 126 -22.13 -3.06 3.69
CA ARG A 126 -23.25 -2.57 4.51
C ARG A 126 -24.49 -2.24 3.66
N PHE A 127 -25.64 -2.22 4.35
CA PHE A 127 -26.91 -1.83 3.76
C PHE A 127 -26.89 -0.37 3.28
N ASP A 128 -26.32 0.55 4.04
CA ASP A 128 -26.25 1.98 3.69
C ASP A 128 -25.56 2.20 2.33
N PHE A 129 -24.44 1.50 2.08
CA PHE A 129 -23.76 1.57 0.79
C PHE A 129 -24.67 1.08 -0.35
N SER A 130 -25.39 -0.02 -0.12
CA SER A 130 -26.34 -0.56 -1.11
C SER A 130 -27.49 0.39 -1.38
N MET A 131 -27.99 1.11 -0.36
CA MET A 131 -28.99 2.16 -0.52
C MET A 131 -28.47 3.32 -1.36
N HIS A 132 -27.26 3.84 -1.10
CA HIS A 132 -26.67 4.90 -1.92
C HIS A 132 -26.56 4.49 -3.40
N VAL A 133 -26.16 3.24 -3.67
CA VAL A 133 -26.11 2.74 -5.05
C VAL A 133 -27.52 2.59 -5.64
N ALA A 134 -28.52 2.15 -4.87
CA ALA A 134 -29.91 2.05 -5.32
C ALA A 134 -30.50 3.43 -5.68
N PHE A 135 -30.26 4.46 -4.86
CA PHE A 135 -30.66 5.83 -5.17
C PHE A 135 -29.96 6.38 -6.40
N ALA A 136 -28.64 6.16 -6.54
CA ALA A 136 -27.93 6.53 -7.77
C ALA A 136 -28.51 5.82 -9.01
N ARG A 137 -29.10 4.62 -8.85
CA ARG A 137 -29.78 3.90 -9.92
C ARG A 137 -31.16 4.45 -10.24
N SER A 138 -31.96 4.80 -9.24
CA SER A 138 -33.29 5.39 -9.46
C SER A 138 -33.20 6.76 -10.13
N LEU A 139 -32.15 7.53 -9.83
CA LEU A 139 -31.87 8.82 -10.47
C LEU A 139 -31.25 8.70 -11.88
N GLY A 140 -31.02 7.48 -12.38
CA GLY A 140 -30.42 7.26 -13.70
C GLY A 140 -28.91 7.58 -13.79
N VAL A 141 -28.27 8.00 -12.69
CA VAL A 141 -26.81 8.26 -12.62
C VAL A 141 -26.02 6.95 -12.82
N ARG A 142 -26.58 5.83 -12.35
CA ARG A 142 -25.98 4.50 -12.48
C ARG A 142 -27.00 3.46 -12.93
N HIS A 143 -26.53 2.38 -13.53
CA HIS A 143 -27.39 1.25 -13.92
C HIS A 143 -27.14 -0.01 -13.09
N ARG A 144 -25.91 -0.22 -12.59
CA ARG A 144 -25.46 -1.49 -12.00
C ARG A 144 -24.72 -1.28 -10.69
N MET A 145 -24.73 -2.31 -9.85
CA MET A 145 -23.85 -2.40 -8.69
C MET A 145 -22.37 -2.40 -9.11
N PRO A 146 -21.47 -1.80 -8.30
CA PRO A 146 -20.05 -1.86 -8.56
C PRO A 146 -19.54 -3.30 -8.41
N PRO A 147 -18.63 -3.76 -9.29
CA PRO A 147 -18.06 -5.10 -9.19
C PRO A 147 -17.24 -5.25 -7.91
N LEU A 148 -17.05 -6.49 -7.44
CA LEU A 148 -16.36 -6.78 -6.17
C LEU A 148 -14.97 -6.11 -6.07
N LEU A 149 -14.17 -6.15 -7.14
CA LEU A 149 -12.85 -5.52 -7.17
C LEU A 149 -12.87 -4.00 -6.98
N ARG A 150 -13.96 -3.33 -7.36
CA ARG A 150 -14.15 -1.90 -7.12
C ARG A 150 -14.57 -1.66 -5.68
N ARG A 151 -15.45 -2.50 -5.14
CA ARG A 151 -15.86 -2.47 -3.72
C ARG A 151 -14.66 -2.61 -2.78
N ARG A 152 -13.82 -3.63 -2.98
CA ARG A 152 -12.56 -3.80 -2.23
C ARG A 152 -11.63 -2.58 -2.34
N ALA A 153 -11.52 -1.98 -3.54
CA ALA A 153 -10.74 -0.77 -3.72
C ALA A 153 -11.32 0.44 -2.97
N ILE A 154 -12.66 0.57 -2.92
CA ILE A 154 -13.35 1.60 -2.15
C ILE A 154 -13.08 1.41 -0.65
N ASP A 155 -13.18 0.19 -0.12
CA ASP A 155 -12.92 -0.07 1.31
C ASP A 155 -11.48 0.31 1.70
N ALA A 156 -10.50 -0.13 0.92
CA ALA A 156 -9.09 0.23 1.14
C ALA A 156 -8.87 1.76 1.05
N LEU A 157 -9.44 2.40 0.03
CA LEU A 157 -9.33 3.85 -0.11
C LEU A 157 -10.00 4.60 1.03
N LEU A 158 -11.18 4.18 1.48
CA LEU A 158 -11.91 4.84 2.54
C LEU A 158 -11.11 4.83 3.85
N GLN A 159 -10.44 3.71 4.17
CA GLN A 159 -9.50 3.66 5.29
C GLN A 159 -8.39 4.72 5.16
N GLY A 160 -7.77 4.83 3.98
CA GLY A 160 -6.73 5.83 3.75
C GLY A 160 -7.25 7.27 3.71
N LEU A 161 -8.45 7.51 3.18
CA LEU A 161 -9.11 8.82 3.20
C LEU A 161 -9.36 9.25 4.64
N CYS A 162 -9.92 8.37 5.48
CA CYS A 162 -10.14 8.60 6.90
C CYS A 162 -8.82 8.85 7.64
N PHE A 163 -7.77 8.08 7.37
CA PHE A 163 -6.46 8.25 8.00
C PHE A 163 -5.85 9.65 7.72
N HIS A 164 -5.97 10.15 6.49
CA HIS A 164 -5.40 11.44 6.08
C HIS A 164 -6.40 12.60 6.16
N TYR A 165 -7.57 12.39 6.76
CA TYR A 165 -8.61 13.40 6.86
C TYR A 165 -8.21 14.51 7.85
N ASP A 166 -8.41 15.76 7.44
CA ASP A 166 -8.26 16.94 8.28
C ASP A 166 -9.63 17.54 8.61
N PRO A 167 -10.10 17.44 9.88
CA PRO A 167 -11.41 17.96 10.29
C PRO A 167 -11.50 19.49 10.27
N LEU A 168 -10.36 20.19 10.30
CA LEU A 168 -10.32 21.65 10.21
C LEU A 168 -10.79 22.11 8.82
N ALA A 169 -10.06 21.70 7.78
CA ALA A 169 -10.33 22.08 6.41
C ALA A 169 -11.42 21.23 5.71
N ASN A 170 -11.92 20.18 6.37
CA ASN A 170 -12.73 19.11 5.76
C ASN A 170 -12.08 18.58 4.48
N ARG A 171 -10.79 18.21 4.55
CA ARG A 171 -10.01 17.86 3.36
C ARG A 171 -9.08 16.70 3.64
N VAL A 172 -8.88 15.84 2.65
CA VAL A 172 -7.87 14.78 2.72
C VAL A 172 -6.49 15.35 2.37
N GLN A 173 -5.55 15.30 3.32
CA GLN A 173 -4.21 15.87 3.20
C GLN A 173 -3.22 14.95 2.46
N ARG A 174 -3.69 14.25 1.42
CA ARG A 174 -2.88 13.28 0.66
C ARG A 174 -3.24 13.29 -0.81
N SER A 175 -2.21 13.19 -1.67
CA SER A 175 -2.44 13.03 -3.11
C SER A 175 -2.98 11.64 -3.42
N ILE A 176 -3.84 11.55 -4.44
CA ILE A 176 -4.40 10.27 -4.89
C ILE A 176 -3.29 9.28 -5.25
N THR A 177 -2.18 9.74 -5.81
CA THR A 177 -1.03 8.88 -6.14
C THR A 177 -0.46 8.20 -4.89
N ASN A 178 -0.21 8.95 -3.83
CA ASN A 178 0.32 8.38 -2.60
C ASN A 178 -0.72 7.52 -1.88
N LEU A 179 -1.98 7.95 -1.90
CA LEU A 179 -3.10 7.17 -1.35
C LEU A 179 -3.23 5.82 -2.07
N ALA A 180 -3.12 5.80 -3.40
CA ALA A 180 -3.16 4.58 -4.19
C ALA A 180 -1.98 3.65 -3.89
N ILE A 181 -0.79 4.20 -3.61
CA ILE A 181 0.37 3.39 -3.18
C ILE A 181 0.10 2.78 -1.80
N GLU A 182 -0.32 3.61 -0.83
CA GLU A 182 -0.60 3.19 0.54
C GLU A 182 -1.76 2.17 0.63
N CYS A 183 -2.71 2.19 -0.33
CA CYS A 183 -3.80 1.22 -0.45
C CYS A 183 -3.46 -0.01 -1.31
N GLY A 184 -2.22 -0.14 -1.82
CA GLY A 184 -1.84 -1.25 -2.71
C GLY A 184 -2.59 -1.27 -4.05
N LEU A 185 -3.10 -0.12 -4.50
CA LEU A 185 -3.87 0.05 -5.75
C LEU A 185 -3.03 0.58 -6.92
N ALA A 186 -1.89 1.18 -6.62
CA ALA A 186 -0.96 1.65 -7.63
C ALA A 186 -0.25 0.48 -8.31
N THR A 187 -0.03 0.60 -9.61
CA THR A 187 0.69 -0.42 -10.40
C THR A 187 1.75 0.25 -11.24
N GLU A 188 2.86 -0.45 -11.47
CA GLU A 188 3.91 -0.01 -12.38
C GLU A 188 3.99 -0.94 -13.58
N SER A 189 4.10 -0.36 -14.78
CA SER A 189 4.33 -1.10 -16.03
C SER A 189 5.78 -1.54 -16.17
N LYS A 190 6.08 -2.46 -17.09
CA LYS A 190 7.46 -2.88 -17.40
C LYS A 190 8.39 -1.70 -17.78
N ASN A 191 7.81 -0.63 -18.33
CA ASN A 191 8.53 0.58 -18.75
C ASN A 191 8.65 1.63 -17.63
N GLY A 192 8.28 1.30 -16.39
CA GLY A 192 8.36 2.20 -15.23
C GLY A 192 7.25 3.26 -15.15
N ASN A 193 6.18 3.13 -15.96
CA ASN A 193 5.04 4.03 -15.87
C ASN A 193 4.10 3.62 -14.74
N LEU A 194 3.86 4.54 -13.81
CA LEU A 194 2.91 4.40 -12.70
C LEU A 194 1.46 4.61 -13.17
N SER A 195 0.58 3.68 -12.82
CA SER A 195 -0.87 3.75 -13.04
C SER A 195 -1.62 3.67 -11.72
N ILE A 196 -2.57 4.59 -11.54
CA ILE A 196 -3.45 4.71 -10.36
C ILE A 196 -4.93 4.62 -10.73
N THR A 197 -5.24 4.09 -11.93
CA THR A 197 -6.59 4.11 -12.52
C THR A 197 -7.64 3.41 -11.66
N ARG A 198 -7.27 2.36 -10.91
CA ARG A 198 -8.20 1.71 -9.97
C ARG A 198 -8.63 2.67 -8.87
N ALA A 199 -7.69 3.41 -8.30
CA ALA A 199 -7.98 4.37 -7.24
C ALA A 199 -8.85 5.53 -7.77
N THR A 200 -8.49 6.11 -8.91
CA THR A 200 -9.27 7.23 -9.49
C THR A 200 -10.69 6.82 -9.86
N ARG A 201 -10.89 5.62 -10.43
CA ARG A 201 -12.23 5.11 -10.75
C ARG A 201 -13.08 4.83 -9.50
N ALA A 202 -12.47 4.34 -8.43
CA ALA A 202 -13.16 4.09 -7.16
C ALA A 202 -13.56 5.41 -6.47
N LEU A 203 -12.67 6.40 -6.42
CA LEU A 203 -12.97 7.71 -5.85
C LEU A 203 -14.04 8.47 -6.65
N LYS A 204 -13.97 8.45 -7.99
CA LYS A 204 -15.04 9.02 -8.83
C LYS A 204 -16.39 8.35 -8.56
N PHE A 205 -16.40 7.03 -8.39
CA PHE A 205 -17.62 6.31 -8.03
C PHE A 205 -18.17 6.77 -6.67
N MET A 206 -17.33 6.96 -5.65
CA MET A 206 -17.78 7.51 -4.37
C MET A 206 -18.35 8.94 -4.50
N ALA A 207 -17.76 9.77 -5.38
CA ALA A 207 -18.26 11.11 -5.65
C ALA A 207 -19.62 11.10 -6.34
N GLU A 208 -19.83 10.18 -7.30
CA GLU A 208 -21.14 9.98 -7.94
C GLU A 208 -22.22 9.52 -6.96
N LEU A 209 -21.85 8.80 -5.90
CA LEU A 209 -22.78 8.45 -4.80
C LEU A 209 -23.07 9.63 -3.85
N GLY A 210 -22.44 10.79 -4.06
CA GLY A 210 -22.58 11.96 -3.20
C GLY A 210 -21.89 11.82 -1.85
N LEU A 211 -20.97 10.86 -1.68
CA LEU A 211 -20.29 10.61 -0.40
C LEU A 211 -19.07 11.52 -0.20
N ILE A 212 -18.36 11.83 -1.29
CA ILE A 212 -17.21 12.74 -1.27
C ILE A 212 -17.36 13.79 -2.36
N THR A 213 -16.67 14.92 -2.19
CA THR A 213 -16.37 15.78 -3.33
C THR A 213 -15.10 15.27 -4.03
N TYR A 214 -15.01 15.51 -5.34
CA TYR A 214 -13.84 15.15 -6.14
C TYR A 214 -13.62 16.28 -7.14
N GLN A 215 -12.76 17.23 -6.81
CA GLN A 215 -12.50 18.41 -7.63
C GLN A 215 -11.06 18.40 -8.14
N THR A 216 -10.89 18.48 -9.45
CA THR A 216 -9.56 18.56 -10.09
C THR A 216 -9.52 19.81 -10.95
N GLU A 217 -8.60 20.71 -10.64
CA GLU A 217 -8.40 21.96 -11.36
C GLU A 217 -7.12 21.86 -12.20
N TYR A 218 -7.17 22.32 -13.45
CA TYR A 218 -5.97 22.53 -14.25
C TYR A 218 -5.39 23.90 -13.94
N ASP A 219 -4.09 23.96 -13.66
CA ASP A 219 -3.37 25.22 -13.45
C ASP A 219 -2.53 25.54 -14.70
N PRO A 220 -2.91 26.56 -15.49
CA PRO A 220 -2.20 26.95 -16.69
C PRO A 220 -0.77 27.45 -16.44
N GLN A 221 -0.49 28.01 -15.26
CA GLN A 221 0.83 28.59 -14.96
C GLN A 221 1.90 27.49 -14.83
N ILE A 222 1.57 26.39 -14.14
CA ILE A 222 2.47 25.24 -14.01
C ILE A 222 2.32 24.26 -15.18
N GLY A 223 1.17 24.29 -15.87
CA GLY A 223 0.85 23.44 -17.01
C GLY A 223 0.49 22.00 -16.60
N CYS A 224 -0.15 21.84 -15.44
CA CYS A 224 -0.61 20.53 -14.95
C CYS A 224 -1.81 20.67 -14.01
N ASN A 225 -2.47 19.54 -13.74
CA ASN A 225 -3.55 19.48 -12.76
C ASN A 225 -3.01 19.66 -11.33
N ILE A 226 -3.67 20.50 -10.55
CA ILE A 226 -3.51 20.61 -9.10
C ILE A 226 -3.94 19.27 -8.48
N PRO A 227 -3.35 18.84 -7.34
CA PRO A 227 -3.80 17.66 -6.63
C PRO A 227 -5.31 17.73 -6.40
N THR A 228 -6.02 16.66 -6.77
CA THR A 228 -7.46 16.58 -6.59
C THR A 228 -7.82 16.84 -5.13
N ASP A 229 -8.74 17.76 -4.93
CA ASP A 229 -9.32 18.05 -3.63
C ASP A 229 -10.48 17.09 -3.36
N ILE A 230 -10.37 16.43 -2.22
CA ILE A 230 -11.36 15.46 -1.73
C ILE A 230 -11.81 15.92 -0.35
N THR A 231 -13.10 16.19 -0.22
CA THR A 231 -13.77 16.54 1.04
C THR A 231 -14.84 15.51 1.37
N PHE A 232 -15.18 15.38 2.65
CA PHE A 232 -16.26 14.50 3.09
C PHE A 232 -17.57 15.28 3.09
N THR A 233 -18.63 14.62 2.62
CA THR A 233 -19.98 15.18 2.65
C THR A 233 -20.68 14.79 3.96
N PRO A 234 -21.75 15.51 4.35
CA PRO A 234 -22.62 15.08 5.44
C PRO A 234 -23.18 13.67 5.24
N ALA A 235 -23.47 13.29 3.99
CA ALA A 235 -23.94 11.95 3.67
C ALA A 235 -22.92 10.86 4.07
N LEU A 236 -21.64 11.07 3.79
CA LEU A 236 -20.61 10.11 4.23
C LEU A 236 -20.54 10.01 5.75
N PHE A 237 -20.57 11.13 6.47
CA PHE A 237 -20.58 11.08 7.94
C PHE A 237 -21.80 10.33 8.47
N SER A 238 -22.99 10.60 7.92
CA SER A 238 -24.22 9.89 8.27
C SER A 238 -24.12 8.39 8.00
N THR A 239 -23.59 7.97 6.84
CA THR A 239 -23.40 6.53 6.53
C THR A 239 -22.38 5.82 7.42
N LEU A 240 -21.43 6.57 7.98
CA LEU A 240 -20.47 6.06 8.96
C LEU A 240 -21.03 6.16 10.38
N ASP A 241 -22.27 6.62 10.56
CA ASP A 241 -22.91 6.88 11.84
C ASP A 241 -22.08 7.87 12.70
N VAL A 242 -21.64 8.95 12.07
CA VAL A 242 -20.89 10.04 12.72
C VAL A 242 -21.79 11.26 12.74
N SER A 243 -22.15 11.72 13.93
CA SER A 243 -23.00 12.89 14.09
C SER A 243 -22.27 14.18 13.69
N ASP A 244 -23.01 15.16 13.18
CA ASP A 244 -22.48 16.49 12.86
C ASP A 244 -21.86 17.16 14.08
N VAL A 245 -22.43 16.93 15.27
CA VAL A 245 -21.89 17.42 16.54
C VAL A 245 -20.48 16.88 16.79
N ALA A 246 -20.23 15.59 16.50
CA ALA A 246 -18.90 14.99 16.63
C ALA A 246 -17.91 15.58 15.61
N VAL A 247 -18.35 15.86 14.39
CA VAL A 247 -17.52 16.51 13.35
C VAL A 247 -17.17 17.94 13.78
N VAL A 248 -18.14 18.72 14.24
CA VAL A 248 -17.94 20.09 14.74
C VAL A 248 -17.01 20.10 15.95
N ALA A 249 -17.17 19.17 16.88
CA ALA A 249 -16.28 19.03 18.03
C ALA A 249 -14.84 18.74 17.58
N ALA A 250 -14.64 17.78 16.67
CA ALA A 250 -13.33 17.47 16.13
C ALA A 250 -12.68 18.67 15.41
N ARG A 251 -13.47 19.47 14.69
CA ARG A 251 -13.01 20.71 14.05
C ARG A 251 -12.58 21.75 15.09
N ARG A 252 -13.40 22.01 16.11
CA ARG A 252 -13.07 22.97 17.20
C ARG A 252 -11.79 22.55 17.94
N SER A 253 -11.66 21.27 18.30
CA SER A 253 -10.43 20.76 18.91
C SER A 253 -9.20 20.96 18.03
N ARG A 254 -9.36 20.88 16.70
CA ARG A 254 -8.26 21.12 15.76
C ARG A 254 -7.87 22.59 15.67
N VAL A 255 -8.85 23.51 15.68
CA VAL A 255 -8.62 24.96 15.76
C VAL A 255 -7.80 25.31 17.00
N GLU A 256 -8.23 24.83 18.17
CA GLU A 256 -7.53 25.10 19.43
C GLU A 256 -6.10 24.56 19.40
N TRP A 257 -5.92 23.34 18.91
CA TRP A 257 -4.59 22.75 18.80
C TRP A 257 -3.65 23.56 17.90
N GLU A 258 -4.13 24.04 16.74
CA GLU A 258 -3.33 24.88 15.84
C GLU A 258 -2.98 26.22 16.48
N ASN A 259 -3.93 26.87 17.14
CA ASN A 259 -3.68 28.12 17.85
C ASN A 259 -2.68 27.94 19.01
N GLN A 260 -2.74 26.83 19.75
CA GLN A 260 -1.70 26.51 20.74
C GLN A 260 -0.31 26.32 20.11
N GLN A 261 -0.21 25.73 18.91
CA GLN A 261 1.09 25.64 18.22
C GLN A 261 1.60 27.02 17.79
N ARG A 262 0.69 27.92 17.38
CA ARG A 262 1.03 29.30 17.00
C ARG A 262 1.54 30.11 18.18
N GLU A 263 0.90 29.98 19.34
CA GLU A 263 1.35 30.64 20.58
C GLU A 263 2.75 30.18 21.00
N LYS A 264 3.04 28.88 20.90
CA LYS A 264 4.41 28.35 21.11
C LYS A 264 5.44 28.96 20.17
N GLN A 265 5.02 29.31 18.96
CA GLN A 265 5.85 29.99 17.95
C GLN A 265 5.81 31.52 18.08
N ARG A 266 5.16 32.07 19.12
CA ARG A 266 4.95 33.51 19.35
C ARG A 266 4.21 34.21 18.20
N LEU A 267 3.33 33.47 17.53
CA LEU A 267 2.43 34.00 16.50
C LEU A 267 1.05 34.29 17.10
N PRO A 268 0.34 35.33 16.61
CA PRO A 268 -1.02 35.61 17.08
C PRO A 268 -1.97 34.46 16.73
N ARG A 269 -2.97 34.26 17.59
CA ARG A 269 -4.11 33.37 17.30
C ARG A 269 -4.81 33.85 16.04
N LEU A 270 -5.35 32.89 15.29
CA LEU A 270 -6.14 33.15 14.10
C LEU A 270 -7.56 32.62 14.32
N ASP A 271 -8.50 33.23 13.62
CA ASP A 271 -9.87 32.72 13.58
C ASP A 271 -9.95 31.40 12.78
N MET A 272 -11.03 30.65 12.99
CA MET A 272 -11.29 29.40 12.27
C MET A 272 -11.21 29.59 10.75
N ASP A 273 -11.83 30.65 10.20
CA ASP A 273 -11.88 30.85 8.75
C ASP A 273 -10.49 31.15 8.17
N GLU A 274 -9.68 31.90 8.91
CA GLU A 274 -8.29 32.20 8.54
C GLU A 274 -7.41 30.94 8.56
N LEU A 275 -7.60 30.09 9.57
CA LEU A 275 -6.90 28.80 9.68
C LEU A 275 -7.29 27.85 8.55
N ILE A 276 -8.57 27.79 8.19
CA ILE A 276 -9.06 27.02 7.04
C ILE A 276 -8.42 27.55 5.75
N ALA A 277 -8.48 28.86 5.51
CA ALA A 277 -7.88 29.49 4.33
C ALA A 277 -6.37 29.23 4.24
N LYS A 278 -5.67 29.21 5.38
CA LYS A 278 -4.25 28.87 5.44
C LYS A 278 -3.98 27.40 5.10
N ALA A 279 -4.78 26.47 5.63
CA ALA A 279 -4.67 25.05 5.33
C ALA A 279 -4.86 24.76 3.83
N TRP A 280 -5.83 25.45 3.20
CA TRP A 280 -6.09 25.33 1.76
C TRP A 280 -4.99 25.95 0.88
N ARG A 281 -4.45 27.13 1.25
CA ARG A 281 -3.35 27.78 0.52
C ARG A 281 -2.07 26.96 0.55
N PHE A 282 -1.69 26.47 1.72
CA PHE A 282 -0.44 25.75 1.93
C PHE A 282 -0.28 24.58 0.95
N VAL A 283 -1.35 23.83 0.70
CA VAL A 283 -1.28 22.65 -0.16
C VAL A 283 -1.07 23.02 -1.62
N ARG A 284 -1.79 24.03 -2.10
CA ARG A 284 -1.67 24.50 -3.49
C ARG A 284 -0.31 25.16 -3.74
N GLU A 285 0.14 26.01 -2.83
CA GLU A 285 1.45 26.69 -2.94
C GLU A 285 2.62 25.70 -2.90
N ARG A 286 2.62 24.76 -1.95
CA ARG A 286 3.65 23.71 -1.86
C ARG A 286 3.69 22.82 -3.09
N PHE A 287 2.53 22.52 -3.68
CA PHE A 287 2.50 21.77 -4.92
C PHE A 287 3.12 22.56 -6.09
N ARG A 288 2.75 23.85 -6.24
CA ARG A 288 3.29 24.72 -7.29
C ARG A 288 4.82 24.85 -7.19
N SER A 289 5.36 25.08 -6.00
CA SER A 289 6.80 25.18 -5.80
C SER A 289 7.50 23.86 -6.12
N TYR A 290 7.03 22.75 -5.55
CA TYR A 290 7.60 21.42 -5.78
C TYR A 290 7.57 21.00 -7.26
N GLN A 291 6.47 21.25 -7.97
CA GLN A 291 6.38 20.93 -9.41
C GLN A 291 7.29 21.82 -10.25
N SER A 292 7.36 23.12 -9.96
CA SER A 292 8.26 24.04 -10.65
C SER A 292 9.73 23.64 -10.48
N GLU A 293 10.13 23.27 -9.26
CA GLU A 293 11.46 22.73 -8.96
C GLU A 293 11.71 21.42 -9.71
N ARG A 294 10.76 20.49 -9.74
CA ARG A 294 10.92 19.23 -10.47
C ARG A 294 10.99 19.41 -11.98
N LYS A 295 10.20 20.32 -12.55
CA LYS A 295 10.21 20.65 -13.97
C LYS A 295 11.55 21.29 -14.35
N SER A 296 12.02 22.25 -13.57
CA SER A 296 13.33 22.87 -13.78
C SER A 296 14.46 21.84 -13.66
N HIS A 297 14.43 20.96 -12.66
CA HIS A 297 15.38 19.87 -12.50
C HIS A 297 15.31 18.87 -13.68
N GLY A 298 14.11 18.54 -14.15
CA GLY A 298 13.89 17.72 -15.34
C GLY A 298 14.52 18.31 -16.60
N LEU A 299 14.33 19.62 -16.82
CA LEU A 299 14.94 20.36 -17.92
C LEU A 299 16.47 20.41 -17.79
N LYS A 300 17.01 20.61 -16.57
CA LYS A 300 18.45 20.55 -16.30
C LYS A 300 19.02 19.18 -16.67
N ARG A 301 18.36 18.08 -16.30
CA ARG A 301 18.79 16.72 -16.69
C ARG A 301 18.70 16.48 -18.19
N ALA A 302 17.61 16.89 -18.84
CA ALA A 302 17.46 16.75 -20.28
C ALA A 302 18.54 17.54 -21.04
N ARG A 303 18.89 18.73 -20.53
CA ARG A 303 20.01 19.53 -21.04
C ARG A 303 21.35 18.83 -20.80
N ALA A 304 21.60 18.34 -19.59
CA ALA A 304 22.82 17.65 -19.24
C ALA A 304 23.06 16.39 -20.10
N ARG A 305 22.00 15.65 -20.46
CA ARG A 305 22.07 14.54 -21.42
C ARG A 305 22.55 14.98 -22.80
N ARG A 306 22.06 16.12 -23.31
CA ARG A 306 22.52 16.68 -24.59
C ARG A 306 23.94 17.21 -24.53
N ASP A 307 24.37 17.65 -23.35
CA ASP A 307 25.71 18.17 -23.10
C ASP A 307 26.72 17.06 -22.73
N ALA A 308 26.28 15.80 -22.62
CA ALA A 308 27.11 14.66 -22.19
C ALA A 308 28.34 14.49 -23.11
N ASP A 309 28.11 14.51 -24.42
CA ASP A 309 29.17 14.31 -25.42
C ASP A 309 29.86 15.62 -25.85
N ARG A 310 29.49 16.77 -25.25
CA ARG A 310 30.02 18.08 -25.64
C ARG A 310 31.30 18.41 -24.89
N THR A 311 32.20 19.12 -25.56
CA THR A 311 33.40 19.66 -24.92
C THR A 311 33.07 20.91 -24.10
N ARG A 312 33.98 21.29 -23.20
CA ARG A 312 33.84 22.53 -22.41
C ARG A 312 33.73 23.77 -23.31
N ARG A 313 34.48 23.82 -24.41
CA ARG A 313 34.48 24.94 -25.38
C ARG A 313 33.13 25.08 -26.09
N ASP A 314 32.50 23.96 -26.43
CA ASP A 314 31.16 23.95 -27.05
C ASP A 314 30.12 24.50 -26.07
N ILE A 315 30.17 24.05 -24.81
CA ILE A 315 29.28 24.52 -23.75
C ILE A 315 29.48 26.02 -23.48
N GLU A 316 30.72 26.50 -23.45
CA GLU A 316 31.04 27.93 -23.30
C GLU A 316 30.42 28.76 -24.44
N THR A 317 30.55 28.30 -25.69
CA THR A 317 29.97 28.96 -26.86
C THR A 317 28.44 29.03 -26.78
N ILE A 318 27.80 27.93 -26.38
CA ILE A 318 26.34 27.87 -26.21
C ILE A 318 25.88 28.83 -25.09
N VAL A 319 26.58 28.84 -23.95
CA VAL A 319 26.24 29.71 -22.81
C VAL A 319 26.41 31.18 -23.19
N LYS A 320 27.49 31.54 -23.90
CA LYS A 320 27.69 32.90 -24.42
C LYS A 320 26.53 33.34 -25.31
N ARG A 321 26.18 32.54 -26.32
CA ARG A 321 25.05 32.84 -27.24
C ARG A 321 23.74 33.02 -26.49
N GLN A 322 23.49 32.22 -25.45
CA GLN A 322 22.29 32.35 -24.61
C GLN A 322 22.28 33.63 -23.79
N LEU A 323 23.41 33.99 -23.15
CA LEU A 323 23.52 35.22 -22.37
C LEU A 323 23.39 36.46 -23.25
N THR A 324 24.01 36.48 -24.44
CA THR A 324 23.85 37.59 -25.40
C THR A 324 22.38 37.81 -25.76
N ARG A 325 21.64 36.72 -26.04
CA ARG A 325 20.20 36.81 -26.31
C ARG A 325 19.40 37.28 -25.10
N GLU A 326 19.73 36.80 -23.90
CA GLU A 326 19.08 37.22 -22.65
C GLU A 326 19.29 38.71 -22.35
N ILE A 327 20.47 39.26 -22.66
CA ILE A 327 20.77 40.68 -22.55
C ILE A 327 19.95 41.48 -23.57
N ALA A 328 19.91 41.04 -24.83
CA ALA A 328 19.15 41.71 -25.88
C ALA A 328 17.64 41.75 -25.59
N GLU A 329 17.11 40.69 -24.97
CA GLU A 329 15.70 40.60 -24.55
C GLU A 329 15.44 41.26 -23.18
N GLY A 330 16.44 41.87 -22.54
CA GLY A 330 16.31 42.51 -21.23
C GLY A 330 16.09 41.55 -20.05
N ARG A 331 16.21 40.24 -20.26
CA ARG A 331 16.01 39.19 -19.23
C ARG A 331 17.22 39.02 -18.31
N PHE A 332 18.38 39.51 -18.72
CA PHE A 332 19.58 39.58 -17.89
C PHE A 332 20.11 41.01 -17.86
N THR A 333 20.21 41.57 -16.66
CA THR A 333 20.74 42.92 -16.42
C THR A 333 21.99 42.82 -15.55
N GLY A 334 23.02 43.60 -15.87
CA GLY A 334 24.26 43.61 -15.12
C GLY A 334 25.44 44.16 -15.91
N ASN A 335 26.52 44.46 -15.20
CA ASN A 335 27.77 44.90 -15.80
C ASN A 335 28.55 43.72 -16.43
N LEU A 336 29.65 44.03 -17.11
CA LEU A 336 30.51 43.03 -17.76
C LEU A 336 30.95 41.91 -16.80
N ASP A 337 31.23 42.26 -15.54
CA ASP A 337 31.65 41.30 -14.51
C ASP A 337 30.52 40.38 -14.07
N ALA A 338 29.28 40.87 -14.01
CA ALA A 338 28.10 40.04 -13.77
C ALA A 338 27.90 39.02 -14.91
N VAL A 339 28.09 39.45 -16.16
CA VAL A 339 28.02 38.55 -17.33
C VAL A 339 29.10 37.47 -17.25
N ARG A 340 30.35 37.84 -16.95
CA ARG A 340 31.47 36.88 -16.83
C ARG A 340 31.24 35.87 -15.71
N ARG A 341 30.79 36.32 -14.53
CA ARG A 341 30.45 35.44 -13.40
C ARG A 341 29.31 34.48 -13.75
N GLU A 342 28.26 34.97 -14.39
CA GLU A 342 27.12 34.13 -14.77
C GLU A 342 27.50 33.12 -15.86
N GLN A 343 28.33 33.50 -16.82
CA GLN A 343 28.89 32.59 -17.81
C GLN A 343 29.68 31.46 -17.13
N ALA A 344 30.61 31.80 -16.22
CA ALA A 344 31.42 30.83 -15.49
C ALA A 344 30.53 29.89 -14.64
N ARG A 345 29.53 30.43 -13.94
CA ARG A 345 28.57 29.66 -13.14
C ARG A 345 27.81 28.64 -13.99
N ARG A 346 27.24 29.07 -15.13
CA ARG A 346 26.46 28.21 -16.03
C ARG A 346 27.30 27.12 -16.70
N VAL A 347 28.54 27.44 -17.09
CA VAL A 347 29.47 26.46 -17.66
C VAL A 347 29.83 25.42 -16.61
N LYS A 348 30.18 25.85 -15.38
CA LYS A 348 30.48 24.94 -14.27
C LYS A 348 29.29 24.03 -13.94
N GLU A 349 28.09 24.59 -13.83
CA GLU A 349 26.86 23.83 -13.55
C GLU A 349 26.59 22.77 -14.63
N ARG A 350 26.72 23.13 -15.92
CA ARG A 350 26.51 22.19 -17.02
C ARG A 350 27.56 21.10 -17.10
N MET A 351 28.83 21.46 -16.90
CA MET A 351 29.92 20.50 -16.86
C MET A 351 29.71 19.50 -15.73
N LEU A 352 29.33 19.96 -14.53
CA LEU A 352 29.09 19.07 -13.40
C LEU A 352 27.89 18.14 -13.63
N MET A 353 26.79 18.67 -14.17
CA MET A 353 25.57 17.90 -14.40
C MET A 353 25.68 16.91 -15.57
N SER A 354 26.51 17.19 -16.59
CA SER A 354 26.70 16.35 -17.78
C SER A 354 27.74 15.24 -17.60
N ARG A 355 28.45 15.22 -16.47
CA ARG A 355 29.48 14.21 -16.16
C ARG A 355 29.00 13.26 -15.06
N GLY A 356 29.56 12.04 -15.02
CA GLY A 356 29.42 11.12 -13.89
C GLY A 356 27.99 10.66 -13.55
N ASN A 357 27.15 10.31 -14.54
CA ASN A 357 25.76 9.85 -14.33
C ASN A 357 24.82 10.81 -13.56
N ASN A 358 25.24 12.05 -13.29
CA ASN A 358 24.45 13.06 -12.55
C ASN A 358 23.14 13.48 -13.25
N TYR A 359 22.97 13.14 -14.52
CA TYR A 359 21.76 13.38 -15.31
C TYR A 359 20.80 12.18 -15.32
N THR A 360 21.16 11.08 -14.68
CA THR A 360 20.40 9.82 -14.63
C THR A 360 19.49 9.80 -13.40
N ARG A 361 18.30 9.20 -13.51
CA ARG A 361 17.35 9.05 -12.38
C ARG A 361 17.77 8.00 -11.36
N LEU A 362 18.77 7.20 -11.71
CA LEU A 362 19.23 6.00 -11.02
C LEU A 362 20.66 6.15 -10.51
N ALA A 363 21.21 7.37 -10.49
CA ALA A 363 22.49 7.59 -9.83
C ALA A 363 22.30 7.20 -8.36
N THR A 364 22.94 6.10 -7.96
CA THR A 364 23.15 5.72 -6.58
C THR A 364 23.64 6.97 -5.87
N ALA A 365 22.90 7.42 -4.85
CA ALA A 365 23.45 8.39 -3.92
C ALA A 365 24.79 7.81 -3.49
N THR A 366 25.88 8.43 -3.93
CA THR A 366 27.21 8.07 -3.50
C THR A 366 27.19 8.18 -1.99
N THR A 367 27.47 7.05 -1.33
CA THR A 367 27.66 6.93 0.12
C THR A 367 28.51 8.05 0.68
#